data_AF-A0AAN8IAX4-F1
#
_entry.id   AF-A0AAN8IAX4-F1
#
_cell.length_a   1.000
_cell.length_b   1.000
_cell.length_c   1.000
_cell.angle_alpha   90.00
_cell.angle_beta   90.00
_cell.angle_gamma   90.00
#
_symmetry.space_group_name_H-M   'P 1'
#
loop_
_entity.id
_entity.type
_entity.pdbx_description
1 polymer ?
#
loop_
_entity_poly.entity_id
_entity_poly.type
_entity_poly.pdbx_seq_one_letter_code
_entity_poly.pdbx_strand_id
1 'polypeptide(L)'
;MSTSTPPPEDSSFKMYEVGDVEAIGAHCGYEYCHQLDFLPFRCQSCGGKYCLDHRTEDGHRCPNKGAWAQRRRENNTSGATLPTTEKPSLLTSQQCGSPVCKTFVHTSQNLGVHCSTCNRTYCLKHRFPEDHDCKNLTPLGARPSELAYREQREKLKLGFGKLRSWGRAKQEEIKPKPKPTSKAAQLAALNKLKQTASGDAKVPQEKRLYLHCSATDKVTKDGKPKEAAMFFNTEWKVGRILDVVAAKLGVENLNNSAQGADKILRVYHVESGEVLEFSEKVSQRMLNGNSIVLVRGLEV
;
A
#
# COMPACT_ATOMS: atom_id res chain seq x y z
N MET A 1 -50.61 18.87 -10.64
CA MET A 1 -51.23 17.96 -9.66
C MET A 1 -50.12 17.10 -9.10
N SER A 2 -49.65 17.45 -7.91
CA SER A 2 -48.46 16.87 -7.28
C SER A 2 -48.87 15.65 -6.45
N THR A 3 -48.34 14.47 -6.77
CA THR A 3 -48.56 13.23 -6.02
C THR A 3 -47.49 13.09 -4.93
N SER A 4 -47.94 13.04 -3.68
CA SER A 4 -47.12 12.83 -2.48
C SER A 4 -46.91 11.34 -2.22
N THR A 5 -45.66 10.95 -2.03
CA THR A 5 -45.23 9.61 -1.57
C THR A 5 -45.30 9.56 -0.03
N PRO A 6 -45.91 8.53 0.60
CA PRO A 6 -45.85 8.37 2.06
C PRO A 6 -44.54 7.69 2.51
N PRO A 7 -44.00 8.01 3.71
CA PRO A 7 -42.76 7.44 4.25
C PRO A 7 -42.96 6.02 4.85
N PRO A 8 -41.88 5.23 5.00
CA PRO A 8 -41.94 3.88 5.58
C PRO A 8 -42.06 3.94 7.11
N GLU A 9 -43.02 3.19 7.64
CA GLU A 9 -43.32 3.13 9.07
C GLU A 9 -42.40 2.17 9.83
N ASP A 10 -41.93 2.68 10.96
CA ASP A 10 -40.94 2.14 11.87
C ASP A 10 -41.50 0.95 12.68
N SER A 11 -40.63 -0.03 12.91
CA SER A 11 -40.89 -1.25 13.66
C SER A 11 -41.17 -0.97 15.14
N SER A 12 -42.45 -0.92 15.54
CA SER A 12 -42.84 -0.95 16.95
C SER A 12 -43.10 -2.38 17.42
N PHE A 13 -42.24 -2.86 18.32
CA PHE A 13 -42.42 -4.14 19.02
C PHE A 13 -43.54 -3.97 20.05
N LYS A 14 -44.74 -4.49 19.76
CA LYS A 14 -45.85 -4.58 20.72
C LYS A 14 -45.78 -5.93 21.43
N MET A 15 -45.55 -5.91 22.75
CA MET A 15 -45.86 -7.05 23.62
C MET A 15 -47.39 -7.22 23.67
N TYR A 16 -47.88 -8.41 23.33
CA TYR A 16 -49.30 -8.76 23.41
C TYR A 16 -49.60 -9.51 24.71
N GLU A 17 -50.76 -9.18 25.30
CA GLU A 17 -51.29 -9.75 26.53
C GLU A 17 -51.56 -11.25 26.43
N VAL A 18 -51.34 -11.94 27.55
CA VAL A 18 -51.51 -13.38 27.75
C VAL A 18 -53.00 -13.69 27.77
N GLY A 19 -53.55 -14.08 26.62
CA GLY A 19 -54.98 -14.38 26.53
C GLY A 19 -55.42 -14.87 25.17
N ASP A 20 -54.66 -15.78 24.55
CA ASP A 20 -55.17 -16.85 23.66
C ASP A 20 -54.00 -17.72 23.20
N VAL A 21 -53.70 -18.79 23.94
CA VAL A 21 -52.55 -19.68 23.66
C VAL A 21 -52.77 -20.49 22.37
N GLU A 22 -54.02 -20.60 21.91
CA GLU A 22 -54.42 -21.31 20.69
C GLU A 22 -54.31 -20.42 19.43
N ALA A 23 -54.08 -19.11 19.60
CA ALA A 23 -53.78 -18.17 18.51
C ALA A 23 -52.28 -18.05 18.18
N ILE A 24 -51.41 -18.75 18.93
CA ILE A 24 -49.96 -18.65 18.80
C ILE A 24 -49.46 -19.68 17.78
N GLY A 25 -49.56 -19.34 16.50
CA GLY A 25 -49.04 -20.17 15.42
C GLY A 25 -49.69 -19.84 14.09
N ALA A 26 -48.89 -19.68 13.03
CA ALA A 26 -49.47 -19.55 11.70
C ALA A 26 -50.06 -20.91 11.29
N HIS A 27 -51.34 -20.95 10.93
CA HIS A 27 -51.98 -22.14 10.38
C HIS A 27 -51.69 -22.25 8.88
N CYS A 28 -51.75 -23.48 8.35
CA CYS A 28 -51.68 -23.68 6.91
C CYS A 28 -52.90 -22.98 6.27
N GLY A 29 -52.66 -22.04 5.37
CA GLY A 29 -53.70 -21.24 4.71
C GLY A 29 -54.53 -22.00 3.67
N TYR A 30 -54.50 -23.34 3.70
CA TYR A 30 -55.36 -24.19 2.89
C TYR A 30 -56.56 -24.61 3.73
N GLU A 31 -57.76 -24.34 3.21
CA GLU A 31 -59.09 -24.52 3.85
C GLU A 31 -59.34 -25.91 4.44
N TYR A 32 -58.59 -26.94 4.05
CA TYR A 32 -58.81 -28.32 4.50
C TYR A 32 -57.66 -28.90 5.32
N CYS A 33 -56.58 -28.16 5.52
CA CYS A 33 -55.39 -28.66 6.23
C CYS A 33 -55.32 -28.13 7.65
N HIS A 34 -55.40 -26.81 7.84
CA HIS A 34 -55.32 -26.10 9.12
C HIS A 34 -54.25 -26.61 10.11
N GLN A 35 -53.18 -27.24 9.61
CA GLN A 35 -52.10 -27.78 10.44
C GLN A 35 -51.41 -26.67 11.23
N LEU A 36 -51.12 -26.94 12.50
CA LEU A 36 -50.36 -26.10 13.44
C LEU A 36 -48.91 -26.63 13.58
N ASP A 37 -47.99 -25.78 14.03
CA ASP A 37 -46.56 -26.12 14.26
C ASP A 37 -45.80 -26.70 13.05
N PHE A 38 -46.01 -26.13 11.87
CA PHE A 38 -45.20 -26.43 10.68
C PHE A 38 -44.16 -25.34 10.39
N LEU A 39 -43.13 -25.68 9.64
CA LEU A 39 -42.19 -24.72 9.07
C LEU A 39 -42.91 -23.92 7.96
N PRO A 40 -43.15 -22.60 8.12
CA PRO A 40 -44.03 -21.87 7.22
C PRO A 40 -43.40 -21.61 5.85
N PHE A 41 -43.91 -22.31 4.82
CA PHE A 41 -43.55 -22.04 3.43
C PHE A 41 -44.47 -20.95 2.86
N ARG A 42 -43.89 -19.88 2.34
CA ARG A 42 -44.65 -18.81 1.66
C ARG A 42 -44.77 -19.10 0.17
N CYS A 43 -46.00 -19.14 -0.34
CA CYS A 43 -46.25 -19.23 -1.77
C CYS A 43 -45.91 -17.89 -2.44
N GLN A 44 -45.02 -17.89 -3.43
CA GLN A 44 -44.62 -16.67 -4.13
C GLN A 44 -45.72 -16.12 -5.06
N SER A 45 -46.76 -16.90 -5.34
CA SER A 45 -47.85 -16.48 -6.22
C SER A 45 -49.01 -15.80 -5.48
N CYS A 46 -49.47 -16.36 -4.35
CA CYS A 46 -50.56 -15.79 -3.55
C CYS A 46 -50.12 -15.13 -2.22
N GLY A 47 -48.89 -15.35 -1.76
CA GLY A 47 -48.38 -14.80 -0.50
C GLY A 47 -48.81 -15.55 0.77
N GLY A 48 -49.67 -16.57 0.65
CA GLY A 48 -50.13 -17.40 1.77
C GLY A 48 -49.01 -18.27 2.38
N LYS A 49 -49.21 -18.68 3.64
CA LYS A 49 -48.31 -19.57 4.39
C LYS A 49 -48.89 -20.97 4.42
N TYR A 50 -48.10 -21.98 4.06
CA TYR A 50 -48.55 -23.37 3.92
C TYR A 50 -47.55 -24.36 4.52
N CYS A 51 -48.03 -25.53 4.92
CA CYS A 51 -47.20 -26.63 5.40
C CYS A 51 -46.43 -27.32 4.25
N LEU A 52 -45.62 -28.32 4.57
CA LEU A 52 -44.74 -29.00 3.62
C LEU A 52 -45.52 -29.60 2.43
N ASP A 53 -46.69 -30.19 2.70
CA ASP A 53 -47.53 -30.83 1.68
C ASP A 53 -48.26 -29.83 0.78
N HIS A 54 -48.54 -28.63 1.32
CA HIS A 54 -49.31 -27.59 0.63
C HIS A 54 -48.43 -26.44 0.11
N ARG A 55 -47.10 -26.58 0.12
CA ARG A 55 -46.16 -25.53 -0.29
C ARG A 55 -46.20 -25.18 -1.78
N THR A 56 -46.65 -26.10 -2.63
CA THR A 56 -46.72 -25.93 -4.09
C THR A 56 -48.02 -25.25 -4.50
N GLU A 57 -48.02 -24.58 -5.66
CA GLU A 57 -49.23 -23.92 -6.18
C GLU A 57 -50.40 -24.89 -6.39
N ASP A 58 -50.10 -26.14 -6.75
CA ASP A 58 -51.09 -27.20 -6.89
C ASP A 58 -51.58 -27.73 -5.55
N GLY A 59 -50.70 -27.82 -4.54
CA GLY A 59 -51.02 -28.36 -3.22
C GLY A 59 -52.13 -27.57 -2.53
N HIS A 60 -52.03 -26.24 -2.46
CA HIS A 60 -53.04 -25.40 -1.82
C HIS A 60 -54.09 -24.82 -2.77
N ARG A 61 -54.16 -25.28 -4.03
CA ARG A 61 -55.02 -24.71 -5.09
C ARG A 61 -54.89 -23.18 -5.17
N CYS A 62 -53.70 -22.73 -5.50
CA CYS A 62 -53.33 -21.31 -5.50
C CYS A 62 -54.31 -20.44 -6.31
N PRO A 63 -54.87 -19.37 -5.73
CA PRO A 63 -55.77 -18.46 -6.45
C PRO A 63 -55.07 -17.73 -7.60
N ASN A 64 -53.76 -17.47 -7.45
CA ASN A 64 -52.93 -16.75 -8.42
C ASN A 64 -51.91 -17.67 -9.12
N LYS A 65 -52.33 -18.87 -9.53
CA LYS A 65 -51.41 -19.85 -10.13
C LYS A 65 -50.60 -19.25 -11.30
N GLY A 66 -49.27 -19.40 -11.26
CA GLY A 66 -48.37 -18.85 -12.28
C GLY A 66 -48.07 -17.35 -12.19
N ALA A 67 -48.63 -16.59 -11.23
CA ALA A 67 -48.32 -15.17 -11.07
C ALA A 67 -46.84 -14.92 -10.71
N TRP A 68 -46.20 -15.82 -9.96
CA TRP A 68 -44.75 -15.79 -9.74
C TRP A 68 -43.97 -15.95 -11.05
N ALA A 69 -44.38 -16.88 -11.92
CA ALA A 69 -43.71 -17.15 -13.19
C ALA A 69 -43.89 -15.98 -14.18
N GLN A 70 -45.04 -15.32 -14.19
CA GLN A 70 -45.29 -14.11 -14.98
C GLN A 70 -44.39 -12.95 -14.51
N ARG A 71 -44.41 -12.62 -13.22
CA ARG A 71 -43.54 -11.55 -12.66
C ARG A 71 -42.05 -11.80 -12.90
N ARG A 72 -41.61 -13.06 -12.83
CA ARG A 72 -40.22 -13.44 -13.09
C ARG A 72 -39.85 -13.24 -14.57
N ARG A 73 -40.77 -13.50 -15.50
CA ARG A 73 -40.57 -13.24 -16.94
C ARG A 73 -40.53 -11.73 -17.21
N GLU A 74 -41.44 -10.97 -16.61
CA GLU A 74 -41.46 -9.50 -16.74
C GLU A 74 -40.17 -8.87 -16.21
N ASN A 75 -39.70 -9.28 -15.03
CA ASN A 75 -38.41 -8.85 -14.45
C ASN A 75 -37.18 -9.33 -15.25
N ASN A 76 -37.32 -10.32 -16.13
CA ASN A 76 -36.23 -10.75 -17.02
C ASN A 76 -36.21 -9.92 -18.31
N THR A 77 -37.38 -9.44 -18.75
CA THR A 77 -37.55 -8.64 -19.98
C THR A 77 -37.33 -7.15 -19.76
N SER A 78 -37.69 -6.60 -18.59
CA SER A 78 -37.26 -5.26 -18.19
C SER A 78 -35.82 -5.36 -17.70
N GLY A 79 -34.90 -4.77 -18.46
CA GLY A 79 -33.45 -4.84 -18.21
C GLY A 79 -33.05 -4.23 -16.86
N ALA A 80 -33.28 -4.97 -15.78
CA ALA A 80 -32.50 -4.82 -14.58
C ALA A 80 -31.09 -5.21 -14.97
N THR A 81 -30.23 -4.21 -15.08
CA THR A 81 -28.82 -4.33 -14.74
C THR A 81 -28.75 -4.94 -13.34
N LEU A 82 -28.88 -6.26 -13.26
CA LEU A 82 -28.15 -7.03 -12.27
C LEU A 82 -26.74 -6.45 -12.32
N PRO A 83 -26.11 -6.06 -11.18
CA PRO A 83 -24.67 -5.89 -11.20
C PRO A 83 -24.18 -7.21 -11.76
N THR A 84 -23.65 -7.17 -12.99
CA THR A 84 -23.02 -8.30 -13.60
C THR A 84 -22.01 -8.74 -12.57
N THR A 85 -22.28 -9.80 -11.83
CA THR A 85 -21.22 -10.58 -11.23
C THR A 85 -20.50 -11.13 -12.44
N GLU A 86 -19.64 -10.29 -13.01
CA GLU A 86 -18.82 -10.64 -14.15
C GLU A 86 -18.19 -11.96 -13.77
N LYS A 87 -18.43 -12.97 -14.60
CA LYS A 87 -17.68 -14.21 -14.47
C LYS A 87 -16.23 -13.78 -14.36
N PRO A 88 -15.54 -14.15 -13.27
CA PRO A 88 -14.24 -13.60 -12.97
C PRO A 88 -13.29 -13.90 -14.11
N SER A 89 -13.04 -12.89 -14.93
CA SER A 89 -12.03 -12.87 -15.97
C SER A 89 -10.66 -12.71 -15.31
N LEU A 90 -9.59 -13.14 -15.96
CA LEU A 90 -8.22 -12.99 -15.46
C LEU A 90 -7.84 -11.51 -15.14
N LEU A 91 -8.60 -10.55 -15.67
CA LEU A 91 -8.44 -9.12 -15.36
C LEU A 91 -9.10 -8.71 -14.03
N THR A 92 -10.10 -9.44 -13.55
CA THR A 92 -10.86 -9.15 -12.32
C THR A 92 -10.43 -10.04 -11.15
N SER A 93 -9.66 -11.10 -11.41
CA SER A 93 -9.14 -11.99 -10.38
C SER A 93 -8.02 -11.32 -9.57
N GLN A 94 -8.27 -11.09 -8.28
CA GLN A 94 -7.27 -10.58 -7.35
C GLN A 94 -6.46 -11.75 -6.79
N GLN A 95 -5.17 -11.56 -6.49
CA GLN A 95 -4.39 -12.58 -5.79
C GLN A 95 -4.65 -12.53 -4.28
N CYS A 96 -4.48 -13.68 -3.62
CA CYS A 96 -4.52 -13.77 -2.17
C CYS A 96 -3.54 -12.77 -1.54
N GLY A 97 -3.98 -12.04 -0.51
CA GLY A 97 -3.17 -11.01 0.15
C GLY A 97 -1.98 -11.53 0.98
N SER A 98 -1.73 -12.85 1.00
CA SER A 98 -0.60 -13.47 1.70
C SER A 98 0.62 -13.47 0.77
N PRO A 99 1.81 -13.04 1.24
CA PRO A 99 3.00 -12.88 0.39
C PRO A 99 3.49 -14.20 -0.21
N VAL A 100 3.14 -15.33 0.42
CA VAL A 100 3.54 -16.68 -0.02
C VAL A 100 2.51 -17.29 -0.97
N CYS A 101 1.26 -16.83 -0.93
CA CYS A 101 0.15 -17.45 -1.64
C CYS A 101 -0.09 -16.79 -3.00
N LYS A 102 0.05 -17.57 -4.08
CA LYS A 102 -0.24 -17.11 -5.46
C LYS A 102 -1.63 -17.48 -5.96
N THR A 103 -2.51 -17.95 -5.07
CA THR A 103 -3.88 -18.35 -5.42
C THR A 103 -4.72 -17.12 -5.75
N PHE A 104 -5.46 -17.18 -6.86
CA PHE A 104 -6.41 -16.14 -7.24
C PHE A 104 -7.74 -16.30 -6.51
N VAL A 105 -8.19 -15.22 -5.89
CA VAL A 105 -9.46 -15.08 -5.18
C VAL A 105 -10.52 -14.44 -6.08
N HIS A 106 -11.78 -14.61 -5.71
CA HIS A 106 -12.95 -14.27 -6.53
C HIS A 106 -13.09 -15.12 -7.80
N THR A 107 -12.55 -16.34 -7.81
CA THR A 107 -12.80 -17.32 -8.89
C THR A 107 -13.93 -18.28 -8.49
N SER A 108 -14.55 -18.97 -9.44
CA SER A 108 -15.64 -19.93 -9.15
C SER A 108 -15.20 -21.07 -8.21
N GLN A 109 -13.91 -21.41 -8.21
CA GLN A 109 -13.32 -22.44 -7.35
C GLN A 109 -12.72 -21.88 -6.06
N ASN A 110 -12.36 -20.60 -6.00
CA ASN A 110 -11.76 -19.96 -4.82
C ASN A 110 -12.46 -18.64 -4.51
N LEU A 111 -13.40 -18.70 -3.57
CA LEU A 111 -14.05 -17.53 -3.02
C LEU A 111 -13.05 -16.75 -2.15
N GLY A 112 -13.03 -15.42 -2.31
CA GLY A 112 -12.21 -14.54 -1.48
C GLY A 112 -12.89 -14.24 -0.16
N VAL A 113 -12.17 -14.37 0.95
CA VAL A 113 -12.64 -13.95 2.29
C VAL A 113 -11.89 -12.68 2.67
N HIS A 114 -12.61 -11.65 3.10
CA HIS A 114 -12.02 -10.39 3.56
C HIS A 114 -11.66 -10.49 5.04
N CYS A 115 -10.48 -10.01 5.41
CA CYS A 115 -10.06 -9.93 6.80
C CYS A 115 -10.38 -8.54 7.37
N SER A 116 -11.07 -8.47 8.52
CA SER A 116 -11.49 -7.21 9.14
C SER A 116 -10.37 -6.43 9.86
N THR A 117 -9.25 -7.09 10.16
CA THR A 117 -8.12 -6.50 10.88
C THR A 117 -7.07 -5.90 9.95
N CYS A 118 -6.79 -6.54 8.80
CA CYS A 118 -5.82 -6.05 7.82
C CYS A 118 -6.45 -5.57 6.48
N ASN A 119 -7.77 -5.70 6.32
CA ASN A 119 -8.54 -5.24 5.16
C ASN A 119 -8.04 -5.79 3.80
N ARG A 120 -7.49 -7.01 3.81
CA ARG A 120 -7.04 -7.73 2.61
C ARG A 120 -7.94 -8.93 2.35
N THR A 121 -7.99 -9.35 1.08
CA THR A 121 -8.76 -10.53 0.66
C THR A 121 -7.83 -11.73 0.56
N TYR A 122 -8.23 -12.85 1.17
CA TYR A 122 -7.46 -14.09 1.23
C TYR A 122 -8.25 -15.27 0.62
N CYS A 123 -7.55 -16.32 0.24
CA CYS A 123 -8.17 -17.59 -0.16
C CYS A 123 -8.67 -18.35 1.09
N LEU A 124 -9.46 -19.42 0.90
CA LEU A 124 -10.00 -20.22 2.01
C LEU A 124 -8.92 -20.79 2.93
N LYS A 125 -7.72 -21.07 2.41
CA LYS A 125 -6.58 -21.58 3.19
C LYS A 125 -5.95 -20.53 4.09
N HIS A 126 -6.09 -19.25 3.76
CA HIS A 126 -5.52 -18.14 4.54
C HIS A 126 -6.61 -17.22 5.09
N ARG A 127 -7.82 -17.75 5.29
CA ARG A 127 -8.97 -16.96 5.78
C ARG A 127 -8.81 -16.52 7.23
N PHE A 128 -8.05 -17.29 8.01
CA PHE A 128 -7.87 -17.06 9.44
C PHE A 128 -6.65 -16.15 9.71
N PRO A 129 -6.69 -15.30 10.75
CA PRO A 129 -5.60 -14.40 11.11
C PRO A 129 -4.27 -15.08 11.45
N GLU A 130 -4.29 -16.37 11.78
CA GLU A 130 -3.10 -17.17 12.07
C GLU A 130 -2.39 -17.63 10.79
N ASP A 131 -3.16 -17.82 9.71
CA ASP A 131 -2.67 -18.32 8.42
C ASP A 131 -2.12 -17.20 7.52
N HIS A 132 -2.21 -15.94 7.96
CA HIS A 132 -1.58 -14.80 7.29
C HIS A 132 -0.96 -13.88 8.33
N ASP A 133 0.10 -13.15 7.95
CA ASP A 133 0.82 -12.24 8.85
C ASP A 133 0.01 -10.96 9.18
N CYS A 134 -1.20 -11.13 9.70
CA CYS A 134 -2.19 -10.09 9.90
C CYS A 134 -1.68 -8.94 10.79
N LYS A 135 -0.84 -9.26 11.77
CA LYS A 135 -0.27 -8.30 12.72
C LYS A 135 0.83 -7.43 12.11
N ASN A 136 1.52 -7.93 11.08
CA ASN A 136 2.63 -7.25 10.44
C ASN A 136 2.21 -6.47 9.18
N LEU A 137 0.98 -6.70 8.70
CA LEU A 137 0.43 -6.05 7.51
C LEU A 137 -0.25 -4.74 7.90
N THR A 138 0.08 -3.65 7.20
CA THR A 138 -0.64 -2.38 7.34
C THR A 138 -2.07 -2.54 6.80
N PRO A 139 -3.10 -2.17 7.58
CA PRO A 139 -4.48 -2.29 7.13
C PRO A 139 -4.73 -1.35 5.95
N LEU A 140 -5.19 -1.92 4.83
CA LEU A 140 -5.55 -1.13 3.65
C LEU A 140 -6.84 -0.35 3.93
N GLY A 141 -6.85 0.96 3.67
CA GLY A 141 -8.07 1.78 3.77
C GLY A 141 -8.53 2.14 5.19
N ALA A 142 -7.84 1.72 6.25
CA ALA A 142 -8.12 2.21 7.59
C ALA A 142 -7.61 3.66 7.73
N ARG A 143 -8.53 4.63 7.63
CA ARG A 143 -8.29 5.93 8.27
C ARG A 143 -8.09 5.65 9.76
N PRO A 144 -7.02 6.15 10.41
CA PRO A 144 -6.83 5.94 11.84
C PRO A 144 -8.11 6.39 12.56
N SER A 145 -8.70 5.53 13.38
CA SER A 145 -9.86 5.95 14.17
C SER A 145 -9.40 7.03 15.15
N GLU A 146 -10.16 8.12 15.23
CA GLU A 146 -9.88 9.26 16.11
C GLU A 146 -9.65 8.82 17.57
N LEU A 147 -10.30 7.73 17.99
CA LEU A 147 -10.17 7.11 19.30
C LEU A 147 -8.79 6.46 19.53
N ALA A 148 -8.26 5.72 18.54
CA ALA A 148 -6.93 5.12 18.63
C ALA A 148 -5.83 6.19 18.64
N TYR A 149 -6.03 7.29 17.91
CA TYR A 149 -5.10 8.42 17.93
C TYR A 149 -5.10 9.14 19.28
N ARG A 150 -6.25 9.30 19.93
CA ARG A 150 -6.35 9.94 21.26
C ARG A 150 -5.69 9.11 22.36
N GLU A 151 -5.93 7.80 22.40
CA GLU A 151 -5.33 6.92 23.42
C GLU A 151 -3.81 6.83 23.25
N GLN A 152 -3.32 6.80 22.01
CA GLN A 152 -1.88 6.83 21.72
C GLN A 152 -1.26 8.19 22.05
N ARG A 153 -1.96 9.32 21.83
CA ARG A 153 -1.48 10.68 22.16
C ARG A 153 -1.41 10.93 23.67
N GLU A 154 -2.35 10.39 24.45
CA GLU A 154 -2.34 10.43 25.92
C GLU A 154 -1.17 9.60 26.49
N LYS A 155 -0.97 8.38 25.98
CA LYS A 155 0.16 7.52 26.38
C LYS A 155 1.52 8.09 25.94
N LEU A 156 1.61 8.73 24.77
CA LEU A 156 2.82 9.44 24.33
C LEU A 156 3.11 10.70 25.15
N LYS A 157 2.11 11.47 25.61
CA LYS A 157 2.34 12.67 26.44
C LYS A 157 2.90 12.33 27.82
N LEU A 158 2.45 11.24 28.43
CA LEU A 158 2.92 10.80 29.75
C LEU A 158 4.27 10.07 29.68
N GLY A 159 4.60 9.41 28.56
CA GLY A 159 5.88 8.75 28.32
C GLY A 159 7.04 9.66 27.87
N PHE A 160 6.76 10.89 27.42
CA PHE A 160 7.77 11.82 26.86
C PHE A 160 8.44 12.75 27.88
N GLY A 161 8.15 12.61 29.18
CA GLY A 161 8.84 13.39 30.24
C GLY A 161 10.20 12.82 30.67
N LYS A 162 10.43 11.51 30.52
CA LYS A 162 11.62 10.81 31.08
C LYS A 162 12.60 10.23 30.06
N LEU A 163 12.28 10.26 28.76
CA LEU A 163 13.13 9.68 27.69
C LEU A 163 13.65 10.73 26.70
N ARG A 164 13.92 11.96 27.16
CA ARG A 164 14.47 13.04 26.31
C ARG A 164 16.00 13.09 26.28
N SER A 165 16.69 12.30 27.09
CA SER A 165 18.16 12.27 27.17
C SER A 165 18.81 11.10 26.39
N TRP A 166 18.10 9.99 26.16
CA TRP A 166 18.70 8.79 25.56
C TRP A 166 18.50 8.66 24.04
N GLY A 167 17.39 9.19 23.50
CA GLY A 167 16.95 8.88 22.11
C GLY A 167 17.61 9.66 20.97
N ARG A 168 18.57 10.57 21.23
CA ARG A 168 19.23 11.34 20.15
C ARG A 168 20.32 10.56 19.40
N ALA A 169 20.79 9.43 19.94
CA ALA A 169 21.92 8.70 19.36
C ALA A 169 21.54 7.64 18.31
N LYS A 170 20.26 7.28 18.14
CA LYS A 170 19.87 6.10 17.33
C LYS A 170 18.80 6.35 16.25
N GLN A 171 18.38 7.60 16.05
CA GLN A 171 17.40 7.99 15.03
C GLN A 171 18.04 8.72 13.85
N GLU A 172 19.26 8.34 13.45
CA GLU A 172 19.87 8.80 12.19
C GLU A 172 20.00 7.69 11.12
N GLU A 173 19.76 6.41 11.44
CA GLU A 173 20.10 5.31 10.53
C GLU A 173 18.95 4.75 9.66
N ILE A 174 17.68 5.07 9.90
CA ILE A 174 16.59 4.39 9.17
C ILE A 174 15.45 5.33 8.78
N LYS A 175 15.67 6.22 7.80
CA LYS A 175 14.62 6.67 6.87
C LYS A 175 15.23 6.99 5.49
N PRO A 176 14.67 6.46 4.38
CA PRO A 176 15.08 6.83 3.03
C PRO A 176 14.65 8.28 2.74
N LYS A 177 15.59 9.09 2.24
CA LYS A 177 15.39 10.53 1.96
C LYS A 177 14.60 10.73 0.65
N PRO A 178 13.40 11.33 0.65
CA PRO A 178 12.89 11.98 -0.54
C PRO A 178 13.74 13.23 -0.84
N LYS A 179 13.95 13.52 -2.14
CA LYS A 179 14.78 14.63 -2.65
C LYS A 179 14.42 15.97 -1.96
N PRO A 180 15.39 16.73 -1.42
CA PRO A 180 15.11 18.00 -0.75
C PRO A 180 14.85 19.11 -1.77
N THR A 181 13.58 19.37 -2.09
CA THR A 181 13.18 20.51 -2.93
C THR A 181 13.09 21.83 -2.16
N SER A 182 13.24 21.83 -0.83
CA SER A 182 13.21 23.04 0.00
C SER A 182 14.62 23.58 0.27
N LYS A 183 14.81 24.90 0.10
CA LYS A 183 16.08 25.61 0.38
C LYS A 183 16.62 25.31 1.79
N ALA A 184 15.73 25.15 2.77
CA ALA A 184 16.08 24.78 4.14
C ALA A 184 16.70 23.39 4.26
N ALA A 185 16.21 22.41 3.49
CA ALA A 185 16.75 21.06 3.50
C ALA A 185 18.12 20.97 2.78
N GLN A 186 18.35 21.80 1.75
CA GLN A 186 19.66 21.94 1.11
C GLN A 186 20.70 22.53 2.07
N LEU A 187 20.35 23.57 2.83
CA LEU A 187 21.20 24.14 3.89
C LEU A 187 21.52 23.12 4.99
N ALA A 188 20.54 22.34 5.43
CA ALA A 188 20.74 21.28 6.42
C ALA A 188 21.65 20.16 5.88
N ALA A 189 21.46 19.75 4.62
CA ALA A 189 22.30 18.75 3.96
C ALA A 189 23.75 19.25 3.82
N LEU A 190 23.96 20.51 3.43
CA LEU A 190 25.28 21.12 3.36
C LEU A 190 25.98 21.16 4.73
N ASN A 191 25.26 21.45 5.80
CA ASN A 191 25.84 21.45 7.14
C ASN A 191 26.26 20.04 7.60
N LYS A 192 25.46 19.01 7.29
CA LYS A 192 25.84 17.61 7.53
C LYS A 192 27.04 17.18 6.69
N LEU A 193 27.11 17.64 5.44
CA LEU A 193 28.22 17.38 4.54
C LEU A 193 29.50 18.02 5.11
N LYS A 194 29.46 19.30 5.52
CA LYS A 194 30.59 19.98 6.16
C LYS A 194 31.12 19.26 7.41
N GLN A 195 30.25 18.60 8.17
CA GLN A 195 30.63 17.84 9.38
C GLN A 195 31.27 16.49 9.06
N THR A 196 30.86 15.85 7.97
CA THR A 196 31.32 14.51 7.58
C THR A 196 32.43 14.55 6.53
N ALA A 197 32.68 15.71 5.92
CA ALA A 197 33.63 15.88 4.83
C ALA A 197 35.08 15.70 5.30
N SER A 198 35.79 14.77 4.68
CA SER A 198 37.23 14.58 4.85
C SER A 198 37.99 15.20 3.67
N GLY A 199 39.16 15.81 3.92
CA GLY A 199 39.95 16.45 2.88
C GLY A 199 41.25 17.06 3.43
N ASP A 200 42.02 17.68 2.55
CA ASP A 200 43.31 18.28 2.90
C ASP A 200 43.14 19.58 3.71
N ALA A 201 43.75 19.62 4.91
CA ALA A 201 43.69 20.78 5.80
C ALA A 201 44.28 22.07 5.21
N LYS A 202 45.09 21.96 4.14
CA LYS A 202 45.79 23.07 3.47
C LYS A 202 44.89 24.01 2.66
N VAL A 203 43.63 23.63 2.40
CA VAL A 203 42.70 24.46 1.61
C VAL A 203 41.98 25.47 2.53
N PRO A 204 42.03 26.79 2.26
CA PRO A 204 41.27 27.80 3.00
C PRO A 204 39.76 27.56 2.90
N GLN A 205 38.99 27.84 3.97
CA GLN A 205 37.55 27.55 4.04
C GLN A 205 36.74 28.19 2.89
N GLU A 206 37.15 29.36 2.41
CA GLU A 206 36.50 30.09 1.31
C GLU A 206 36.61 29.38 -0.03
N LYS A 207 37.68 28.59 -0.24
CA LYS A 207 37.92 27.84 -1.48
C LYS A 207 37.51 26.37 -1.35
N ARG A 208 36.86 25.96 -0.25
CA ARG A 208 36.41 24.58 -0.05
C ARG A 208 35.07 24.33 -0.75
N LEU A 209 35.12 23.46 -1.74
CA LEU A 209 33.97 22.88 -2.40
C LEU A 209 33.62 21.53 -1.76
N TYR A 210 32.38 21.35 -1.35
CA TYR A 210 31.88 20.17 -0.64
C TYR A 210 31.10 19.26 -1.59
N LEU A 211 31.55 18.01 -1.75
CA LEU A 211 30.97 17.05 -2.70
C LEU A 211 30.68 15.69 -2.07
N HIS A 212 29.64 15.03 -2.57
CA HIS A 212 29.37 13.62 -2.31
C HIS A 212 30.11 12.77 -3.35
N CYS A 213 31.03 11.93 -2.91
CA CYS A 213 31.84 11.10 -3.80
C CYS A 213 31.46 9.63 -3.65
N SER A 214 31.14 8.97 -4.76
CA SER A 214 30.80 7.55 -4.78
C SER A 214 31.61 6.83 -5.85
N ALA A 215 31.86 5.53 -5.65
CA ALA A 215 32.52 4.69 -6.64
C ALA A 215 31.66 3.46 -6.95
N THR A 216 31.55 3.13 -8.23
CA THR A 216 30.75 1.98 -8.71
C THR A 216 31.52 0.66 -8.73
N ASP A 217 32.86 0.71 -8.82
CA ASP A 217 33.67 -0.48 -9.12
C ASP A 217 33.88 -1.47 -7.97
N LYS A 218 33.45 -1.11 -6.76
CA LYS A 218 33.44 -2.02 -5.62
C LYS A 218 32.06 -1.98 -4.97
N VAL A 219 31.10 -2.65 -5.60
CA VAL A 219 29.96 -3.22 -4.89
C VAL A 219 30.55 -4.15 -3.83
N THR A 220 30.64 -3.64 -2.61
CA THR A 220 30.89 -4.47 -1.43
C THR A 220 29.76 -5.51 -1.38
N LYS A 221 29.98 -6.69 -0.79
CA LYS A 221 29.08 -7.87 -0.76
C LYS A 221 27.61 -7.62 -0.33
N ASP A 222 27.25 -6.37 -0.01
CA ASP A 222 25.93 -5.89 0.43
C ASP A 222 25.24 -4.92 -0.54
N GLY A 223 25.69 -4.79 -1.80
CA GLY A 223 24.94 -4.07 -2.83
C GLY A 223 24.87 -2.54 -2.67
N LYS A 224 25.65 -1.94 -1.75
CA LYS A 224 25.70 -0.48 -1.55
C LYS A 224 26.98 0.14 -2.14
N PRO A 225 26.89 1.25 -2.90
CA PRO A 225 28.06 2.00 -3.34
C PRO A 225 28.80 2.57 -2.12
N LYS A 226 30.14 2.57 -2.15
CA LYS A 226 30.93 3.26 -1.14
C LYS A 226 30.79 4.76 -1.36
N GLU A 227 30.10 5.43 -0.45
CA GLU A 227 29.90 6.88 -0.44
C GLU A 227 30.82 7.52 0.60
N ALA A 228 31.51 8.59 0.21
CA ALA A 228 32.31 9.42 1.09
C ALA A 228 32.01 10.90 0.82
N ALA A 229 31.78 11.67 1.87
CA ALA A 229 31.72 13.12 1.79
C ALA A 229 33.14 13.69 1.82
N MET A 230 33.49 14.54 0.86
CA MET A 230 34.84 15.14 0.80
C MET A 230 34.79 16.61 0.41
N PHE A 231 35.85 17.34 0.76
CA PHE A 231 36.02 18.72 0.36
C PHE A 231 37.30 18.93 -0.46
N PHE A 232 37.21 19.78 -1.49
CA PHE A 232 38.27 20.05 -2.46
C PHE A 232 38.48 21.54 -2.65
N ASN A 233 39.60 21.94 -3.24
CA ASN A 233 39.79 23.32 -3.66
C ASN A 233 39.06 23.59 -4.98
N THR A 234 38.32 24.69 -5.07
CA THR A 234 37.63 25.15 -6.29
C THR A 234 38.56 25.34 -7.50
N GLU A 235 39.85 25.58 -7.27
CA GLU A 235 40.86 25.76 -8.33
C GLU A 235 41.45 24.45 -8.87
N TRP A 236 41.11 23.30 -8.28
CA TRP A 236 41.64 22.02 -8.73
C TRP A 236 41.03 21.56 -10.06
N LYS A 237 41.81 20.79 -10.82
CA LYS A 237 41.37 20.08 -12.02
C LYS A 237 40.67 18.78 -11.65
N VAL A 238 39.75 18.32 -12.49
CA VAL A 238 39.00 17.08 -12.30
C VAL A 238 39.93 15.87 -12.12
N GLY A 239 41.02 15.78 -12.89
CA GLY A 239 42.00 14.68 -12.76
C GLY A 239 42.60 14.55 -11.34
N ARG A 240 42.96 15.68 -10.71
CA ARG A 240 43.50 15.68 -9.34
C ARG A 240 42.46 15.28 -8.30
N ILE A 241 41.19 15.63 -8.51
CA ILE A 241 40.09 15.17 -7.65
C ILE A 241 39.91 13.67 -7.78
N LEU A 242 39.93 13.15 -9.02
CA LEU A 242 39.80 11.71 -9.27
C LEU A 242 40.87 10.92 -8.52
N ASP A 243 42.13 11.34 -8.54
CA ASP A 243 43.22 10.67 -7.80
C ASP A 243 42.96 10.59 -6.30
N VAL A 244 42.54 11.71 -5.71
CA VAL A 244 42.28 11.80 -4.26
C VAL A 244 41.05 10.98 -3.88
N VAL A 245 39.99 11.03 -4.68
CA VAL A 245 38.76 10.26 -4.46
C VAL A 245 39.02 8.77 -4.62
N ALA A 246 39.77 8.38 -5.66
CA ALA A 246 40.14 6.99 -5.90
C ALA A 246 40.96 6.42 -4.73
N ALA A 247 41.96 7.16 -4.26
CA ALA A 247 42.76 6.78 -3.10
C ALA A 247 41.91 6.61 -1.82
N LYS A 248 40.92 7.49 -1.60
CA LYS A 248 40.03 7.45 -0.42
C LYS A 248 38.99 6.33 -0.48
N LEU A 249 38.44 6.05 -1.66
CA LEU A 249 37.46 4.96 -1.86
C LEU A 249 38.13 3.59 -2.07
N GLY A 250 39.47 3.57 -2.20
CA GLY A 250 40.24 2.35 -2.46
C GLY A 250 40.01 1.80 -3.87
N VAL A 251 39.81 2.70 -4.84
CA VAL A 251 39.74 2.39 -6.28
C VAL A 251 41.13 2.63 -6.87
N GLU A 252 41.63 1.68 -7.63
CA GLU A 252 42.95 1.81 -8.27
C GLU A 252 42.82 2.67 -9.53
N ASN A 253 43.45 3.84 -9.52
CA ASN A 253 43.54 4.67 -10.72
C ASN A 253 44.68 4.17 -11.60
N LEU A 254 44.35 3.45 -12.67
CA LEU A 254 45.31 2.94 -13.66
C LEU A 254 45.29 3.77 -14.96
N ASN A 255 44.79 5.00 -14.94
CA ASN A 255 44.61 5.84 -16.13
C ASN A 255 45.92 6.11 -16.91
N ASN A 256 47.07 6.08 -16.23
CA ASN A 256 48.37 6.31 -16.87
C ASN A 256 48.96 5.07 -17.56
N SER A 257 48.45 3.87 -17.25
CA SER A 257 48.98 2.58 -17.75
C SER A 257 47.95 1.78 -18.55
N ALA A 258 46.69 2.20 -18.56
CA ALA A 258 45.60 1.54 -19.26
C ALA A 258 45.66 1.83 -20.78
N GLN A 259 45.95 0.79 -21.58
CA GLN A 259 45.66 0.76 -23.02
C GLN A 259 44.24 0.21 -23.23
N GLY A 260 43.25 1.10 -23.32
CA GLY A 260 41.85 0.76 -23.61
C GLY A 260 40.86 1.63 -22.83
N ALA A 261 39.84 2.15 -23.52
CA ALA A 261 38.83 3.04 -22.96
C ALA A 261 38.06 2.42 -21.78
N ASP A 262 37.91 1.10 -21.78
CA ASP A 262 37.21 0.30 -20.76
C ASP A 262 37.86 0.34 -19.37
N LYS A 263 39.15 0.61 -19.31
CA LYS A 263 39.95 0.61 -18.08
C LYS A 263 40.19 2.01 -17.53
N ILE A 264 39.78 3.05 -18.25
CA ILE A 264 39.94 4.43 -17.84
C ILE A 264 38.83 4.77 -16.83
N LEU A 265 39.24 5.23 -15.66
CA LEU A 265 38.35 5.77 -14.64
C LEU A 265 37.99 7.20 -15.02
N ARG A 266 36.68 7.48 -15.10
CA ARG A 266 36.13 8.79 -15.41
C ARG A 266 35.24 9.29 -14.28
N VAL A 267 35.06 10.61 -14.20
CA VAL A 267 34.19 11.25 -13.21
C VAL A 267 32.85 11.58 -13.87
N TYR A 268 31.78 11.00 -13.36
CA TYR A 268 30.41 11.30 -13.77
C TYR A 268 29.75 12.23 -12.76
N HIS A 269 29.16 13.32 -13.23
CA HIS A 269 28.44 14.27 -12.39
C HIS A 269 26.93 13.97 -12.44
N VAL A 270 26.33 13.64 -11.29
CA VAL A 270 24.94 13.15 -11.22
C VAL A 270 23.94 14.25 -11.59
N GLU A 271 24.23 15.50 -11.22
CA GLU A 271 23.31 16.62 -11.44
C GLU A 271 23.34 17.16 -12.87
N SER A 272 24.48 17.13 -13.57
CA SER A 272 24.53 17.51 -15.00
C SER A 272 24.24 16.34 -15.93
N GLY A 273 24.43 15.10 -15.47
CA GLY A 273 24.29 13.91 -16.31
C GLY A 273 25.39 13.76 -17.36
N GLU A 274 26.52 14.44 -17.18
CA GLU A 274 27.64 14.46 -18.13
C GLU A 274 28.91 13.87 -17.50
N VAL A 275 29.76 13.28 -18.34
CA VAL A 275 31.12 12.87 -17.96
C VAL A 275 32.02 14.09 -18.02
N LEU A 276 32.74 14.36 -16.92
CA LEU A 276 33.65 15.51 -16.83
C LEU A 276 35.00 15.19 -17.47
N GLU A 277 35.53 16.15 -18.22
CA GLU A 277 36.88 16.03 -18.81
C GLU A 277 37.96 16.29 -17.75
N PHE A 278 39.08 15.57 -17.82
CA PHE A 278 40.17 15.68 -16.84
C PHE A 278 40.82 17.07 -16.75
N SER A 279 40.74 17.85 -17.84
CA SER A 279 41.37 19.16 -17.99
C SER A 279 40.57 20.31 -17.38
N GLU A 280 39.26 20.11 -17.15
CA GLU A 280 38.35 21.13 -16.66
C GLU A 280 38.58 21.49 -15.18
N LYS A 281 38.22 22.73 -14.83
CA LYS A 281 38.21 23.21 -13.44
C LYS A 281 36.89 22.87 -12.79
N VAL A 282 36.97 22.42 -11.55
CA VAL A 282 35.82 21.92 -10.80
C VAL A 282 34.83 23.05 -10.49
N SER A 283 35.31 24.28 -10.30
CA SER A 283 34.48 25.47 -10.06
C SER A 283 33.51 25.82 -11.19
N GLN A 284 33.76 25.39 -12.43
CA GLN A 284 32.92 25.75 -13.57
C GLN A 284 31.66 24.90 -13.67
N ARG A 285 31.75 23.62 -13.27
CA ARG A 285 30.67 22.63 -13.47
C ARG A 285 30.03 22.16 -12.16
N MET A 286 30.69 22.36 -11.03
CA MET A 286 30.27 21.78 -9.75
C MET A 286 29.96 22.83 -8.69
N LEU A 287 28.88 22.59 -7.95
CA LEU A 287 28.47 23.39 -6.81
C LEU A 287 28.55 22.58 -5.51
N ASN A 288 28.48 23.29 -4.39
CA ASN A 288 28.43 22.67 -3.08
C ASN A 288 27.18 21.79 -2.95
N GLY A 289 27.38 20.55 -2.53
CA GLY A 289 26.32 19.56 -2.34
C GLY A 289 26.04 18.69 -3.56
N ASN A 290 26.78 18.87 -4.66
CA ASN A 290 26.68 18.01 -5.83
C ASN A 290 27.32 16.63 -5.58
N SER A 291 26.94 15.65 -6.40
CA SER A 291 27.31 14.25 -6.28
C SER A 291 28.12 13.80 -7.50
N ILE A 292 29.25 13.17 -7.25
CA ILE A 292 30.10 12.56 -8.28
C ILE A 292 30.19 11.06 -8.09
N VAL A 293 30.23 10.37 -9.22
CA VAL A 293 30.40 8.93 -9.31
C VAL A 293 31.66 8.65 -10.13
N LEU A 294 32.59 7.88 -9.58
CA LEU A 294 33.70 7.32 -10.34
C LEU A 294 33.22 6.06 -11.05
N VAL A 295 33.38 6.03 -12.37
CA VAL A 295 32.95 4.92 -13.24
C VAL A 295 34.10 4.54 -14.18
N ARG A 296 34.37 3.24 -14.32
CA ARG A 296 35.29 2.71 -15.34
C ARG A 296 34.54 2.42 -16.64
N GLY A 297 35.20 2.66 -17.77
CA GLY A 297 34.77 2.15 -19.07
C GLY A 297 33.54 2.79 -19.69
N LEU A 298 33.23 4.04 -19.33
CA LEU A 298 32.27 4.85 -20.08
C LEU A 298 32.97 5.49 -21.28
N GLU A 299 32.64 5.08 -22.50
CA GLU A 299 33.01 5.82 -23.71
C GLU A 299 32.30 7.19 -23.71
N VAL A 300 33.01 8.24 -24.16
CA VAL A 300 32.49 9.61 -24.30
C VAL A 300 32.02 9.79 -25.73
#